data_AF-A0A0W0Y4I5-F1
#
_entry.id   AF-A0A0W0Y4I5-F1
#
_cell.length_a   1.000
_cell.length_b   1.000
_cell.length_c   1.000
_cell.angle_alpha   90.00
_cell.angle_beta   90.00
_cell.angle_gamma   90.00
#
_symmetry.space_group_name_H-M   'P 1'
#
loop_
_entity.id
_entity.type
_entity.pdbx_description
1 polymer ?
#
loop_
_entity_poly.entity_id
_entity_poly.type
_entity_poly.pdbx_seq_one_letter_code
_entity_poly.pdbx_strand_id
1 'polypeptide(L)'
;MSLLRSAFAGLGTASGVAWPFLGLSVAIFGLAAGSSAAVSLGVLSGGLFALVSIPVLYWTYQYFQKKENKLSDKFKRYSEEYLNQFYLLINQAQLAYQRQCEANNGFNQDFYQFLRNWLNETELNSAQDFSLNVQFLACLTRNKQQWLRVLTLQGDARKSALREPLYEFLLLSFHSEHVKGSTAEQKREIAFIVFAGAFGSVAGFSSGFSGLLSSMGLFAGFGSFPVLGLGILALAVGLAWFAASQAVELSDQHSKKKWLYKSLKTSRQHLETLQNEPLFSAEQSKSEINTKDADHYPPLIHNTANKPESSATCGQAPGFNTGHGLG
;
A
#
# COMPACT_ATOMS: atom_id res chain seq x y z
N MET A 1 -11.30 12.97 5.98
CA MET A 1 -11.55 11.95 4.94
C MET A 1 -11.98 10.57 5.47
N SER A 2 -11.57 10.13 6.68
CA SER A 2 -11.89 8.78 7.20
C SER A 2 -13.35 8.55 7.63
N LEU A 3 -14.01 9.56 8.20
CA LEU A 3 -15.41 9.45 8.66
C LEU A 3 -16.39 9.28 7.49
N LEU A 4 -16.22 10.06 6.42
CA LEU A 4 -17.02 9.93 5.19
C LEU A 4 -16.79 8.58 4.51
N ARG A 5 -15.55 8.09 4.48
CA ARG A 5 -15.18 6.76 3.96
C ARG A 5 -15.94 5.63 4.67
N SER A 6 -16.14 5.73 5.98
CA SER A 6 -16.93 4.75 6.74
C SER A 6 -18.44 4.94 6.61
N ALA A 7 -18.92 6.18 6.57
CA ALA A 7 -20.35 6.47 6.37
C ALA A 7 -20.83 5.93 5.02
N PHE A 8 -20.04 6.13 3.96
CA PHE A 8 -20.37 5.65 2.62
C PHE A 8 -20.21 4.14 2.44
N ALA A 9 -19.25 3.52 3.14
CA ALA A 9 -19.16 2.06 3.17
C ALA A 9 -20.36 1.43 3.90
N GLY A 10 -20.93 2.10 4.90
CA GLY A 10 -22.18 1.71 5.55
C GLY A 10 -23.38 1.84 4.61
N LEU A 11 -23.48 2.94 3.85
CA LEU A 11 -24.55 3.20 2.89
C LEU A 11 -24.68 2.16 1.76
N GLY A 12 -23.60 1.47 1.41
CA GLY A 12 -23.61 0.38 0.43
C GLY A 12 -23.87 -1.01 1.00
N THR A 13 -24.03 -1.16 2.32
CA THR A 13 -24.41 -2.43 2.95
C THR A 13 -25.91 -2.46 3.27
N ALA A 14 -26.46 -3.61 3.69
CA ALA A 14 -27.88 -3.83 3.95
C ALA A 14 -28.59 -2.74 4.80
N SER A 15 -27.85 -1.93 5.55
CA SER A 15 -28.38 -0.75 6.24
C SER A 15 -28.86 0.35 5.29
N GLY A 16 -28.26 0.53 4.11
CA GLY A 16 -28.62 1.51 3.07
C GLY A 16 -30.06 1.41 2.59
N VAL A 17 -30.64 0.21 2.64
CA VAL A 17 -32.05 -0.04 2.27
C VAL A 17 -33.00 0.35 3.40
N ALA A 18 -32.57 0.28 4.67
CA ALA A 18 -33.40 0.63 5.82
C ALA A 18 -33.73 2.13 5.89
N TRP A 19 -32.89 2.99 5.31
CA TRP A 19 -33.07 4.45 5.34
C TRP A 19 -34.29 4.94 4.54
N PRO A 20 -34.48 4.53 3.27
CA PRO A 20 -35.71 4.78 2.54
C PRO A 20 -36.96 4.26 3.25
N PHE A 21 -36.90 3.05 3.83
CA PHE A 21 -38.05 2.45 4.53
C PHE A 21 -38.42 3.20 5.80
N LEU A 22 -37.44 3.71 6.54
CA LEU A 22 -37.69 4.51 7.74
C LEU A 22 -38.29 5.89 7.37
N GLY A 23 -37.76 6.54 6.33
CA GLY A 23 -38.34 7.78 5.81
C GLY A 23 -39.78 7.60 5.31
N LEU A 24 -40.05 6.50 4.61
CA LEU A 24 -41.38 6.16 4.10
C LEU A 24 -42.36 5.84 5.23
N SER A 25 -41.91 5.12 6.26
CA SER A 25 -42.73 4.84 7.45
C SER A 25 -43.10 6.12 8.18
N VAL A 26 -42.13 7.01 8.43
CA VAL A 26 -42.37 8.31 9.08
C VAL A 26 -43.32 9.19 8.27
N ALA A 27 -43.21 9.18 6.94
CA ALA A 27 -44.11 9.93 6.06
C ALA A 27 -45.56 9.40 6.11
N ILE A 28 -45.76 8.07 6.10
CA ILE A 28 -47.09 7.47 6.20
C ILE A 28 -47.75 7.80 7.55
N PHE A 29 -47.00 7.69 8.65
CA PHE A 29 -47.52 8.02 9.98
C PHE A 29 -47.79 9.52 10.15
N GLY A 30 -46.97 10.39 9.54
CA GLY A 30 -47.17 11.84 9.55
C GLY A 30 -48.40 12.32 8.78
N LEU A 31 -48.84 11.58 7.75
CA LEU A 31 -50.09 11.87 7.02
C LEU A 31 -51.34 11.37 7.74
N ALA A 32 -51.22 10.32 8.56
CA ALA A 32 -52.36 9.70 9.24
C ALA A 32 -52.69 10.35 10.61
N ALA A 33 -51.69 10.86 11.32
CA ALA A 33 -51.86 11.52 12.61
C ALA A 33 -51.90 13.04 12.40
N GLY A 34 -52.97 13.72 12.83
CA GLY A 34 -53.09 15.19 12.71
C GLY A 34 -51.89 15.97 13.26
N SER A 35 -51.82 17.26 12.93
CA SER A 35 -50.63 18.13 13.03
C SER A 35 -49.86 18.10 14.35
N SER A 36 -50.51 17.93 15.51
CA SER A 36 -49.82 17.90 16.81
C SER A 36 -49.18 16.54 17.13
N ALA A 37 -49.82 15.43 16.76
CA ALA A 37 -49.30 14.08 17.00
C ALA A 37 -48.16 13.73 16.03
N ALA A 38 -48.22 14.22 14.79
CA ALA A 38 -47.16 14.03 13.82
C ALA A 38 -45.81 14.62 14.27
N VAL A 39 -45.82 15.76 14.96
CA VAL A 39 -44.60 16.45 15.41
C VAL A 39 -43.93 15.70 16.55
N SER A 40 -44.69 15.27 17.55
CA SER A 40 -44.14 14.50 18.68
C SER A 40 -43.59 13.15 18.23
N LEU A 41 -44.29 12.45 17.32
CA LEU A 41 -43.81 11.22 16.68
C LEU A 41 -42.58 11.47 15.80
N GLY A 42 -42.53 12.59 15.08
CA GLY A 42 -41.39 13.01 14.28
C GLY A 42 -40.13 13.21 15.11
N VAL A 43 -40.23 13.97 16.21
CA VAL A 43 -39.11 14.20 17.14
C VAL A 43 -38.67 12.89 17.81
N LEU A 44 -39.63 12.07 18.25
CA LEU A 44 -39.32 10.76 18.87
C LEU A 44 -38.60 9.84 17.87
N SER A 45 -39.10 9.74 16.64
CA SER A 45 -38.52 8.91 15.59
C SER A 45 -37.14 9.41 15.14
N GLY A 46 -36.95 10.73 15.01
CA GLY A 46 -35.67 11.34 14.72
C GLY A 46 -34.65 11.14 15.84
N GLY A 47 -35.09 11.23 17.10
CA GLY A 47 -34.28 10.94 18.28
C GLY A 47 -33.85 9.47 18.34
N LEU A 48 -34.78 8.53 18.19
CA LEU A 48 -34.51 7.09 18.07
C LEU A 48 -33.56 6.80 16.91
N PHE A 49 -33.77 7.47 15.78
CA PHE A 49 -32.95 7.34 14.60
C PHE A 49 -31.50 7.83 14.84
N ALA A 50 -31.30 8.99 15.47
CA ALA A 50 -29.97 9.47 15.84
C ALA A 50 -29.30 8.53 16.87
N LEU A 51 -30.08 8.06 17.85
CA LEU A 51 -29.62 7.16 18.90
C LEU A 51 -29.16 5.80 18.34
N VAL A 52 -29.76 5.31 17.26
CA VAL A 52 -29.35 4.05 16.61
C VAL A 52 -28.26 4.27 15.55
N SER A 53 -28.37 5.32 14.73
CA SER A 53 -27.44 5.57 13.62
C SER A 53 -26.04 5.95 14.10
N ILE A 54 -25.91 6.76 15.16
CA ILE A 54 -24.60 7.19 15.67
C ILE A 54 -23.77 5.97 16.15
N PRO A 55 -24.29 5.07 17.02
CA PRO A 55 -23.56 3.86 17.41
C PRO A 55 -23.26 2.92 16.23
N VAL A 56 -24.19 2.75 15.28
CA VAL A 56 -23.97 1.88 14.11
C VAL A 56 -22.85 2.45 13.23
N LEU A 57 -22.85 3.76 12.97
CA LEU A 57 -21.78 4.43 12.23
C LEU A 57 -20.44 4.33 12.98
N TYR A 58 -20.45 4.55 14.29
CA TYR A 58 -19.26 4.44 15.11
C TYR A 58 -18.67 3.03 15.12
N TRP A 59 -19.51 2.00 15.28
CA TRP A 59 -19.07 0.61 15.25
C TRP A 59 -18.56 0.21 13.88
N THR A 60 -19.26 0.61 12.82
CA THR A 60 -18.83 0.39 11.43
C THR A 60 -17.47 1.04 11.18
N TYR A 61 -17.28 2.27 11.66
CA TYR A 61 -15.99 2.98 11.58
C TYR A 61 -14.87 2.24 12.28
N GLN A 62 -15.09 1.80 13.53
CA GLN A 62 -14.11 1.02 14.25
C GLN A 62 -13.78 -0.31 13.56
N TYR A 63 -14.80 -0.99 13.02
CA TYR A 63 -14.62 -2.25 12.31
C TYR A 63 -13.75 -2.05 11.06
N PHE A 64 -14.01 -1.00 10.28
CA PHE A 64 -13.21 -0.67 9.10
C PHE A 64 -11.78 -0.27 9.47
N GLN A 65 -11.58 0.58 10.48
CA GLN A 65 -10.24 0.89 10.97
C GLN A 65 -9.48 -0.36 11.40
N LYS A 66 -10.11 -1.25 12.17
CA LYS A 66 -9.47 -2.49 12.63
C LYS A 66 -9.11 -3.39 11.46
N LYS A 67 -9.93 -3.44 10.41
CA LYS A 67 -9.65 -4.20 9.19
C LYS A 67 -8.52 -3.59 8.37
N GLU A 68 -8.47 -2.26 8.25
CA GLU A 68 -7.40 -1.54 7.55
C GLU A 68 -6.06 -1.67 8.29
N ASN A 69 -6.05 -1.50 9.62
CA ASN A 69 -4.86 -1.71 10.44
C ASN A 69 -4.34 -3.15 10.32
N LYS A 70 -5.24 -4.15 10.41
CA LYS A 70 -4.87 -5.57 10.18
C LYS A 70 -4.29 -5.82 8.79
N LEU A 71 -4.80 -5.15 7.75
CA LEU A 71 -4.28 -5.29 6.40
C LEU A 71 -2.89 -4.63 6.29
N SER A 72 -2.72 -3.44 6.89
CA SER A 72 -1.46 -2.71 6.94
C SER A 72 -0.37 -3.51 7.69
N ASP A 73 -0.70 -4.07 8.85
CA ASP A 73 0.21 -4.90 9.64
C ASP A 73 0.63 -6.16 8.87
N LYS A 74 -0.33 -6.81 8.20
CA LYS A 74 -0.03 -7.94 7.32
C LYS A 74 0.89 -7.50 6.19
N PHE A 75 0.58 -6.39 5.51
CA PHE A 75 1.39 -5.89 4.42
C PHE A 75 2.84 -5.63 4.85
N LYS A 76 3.05 -4.94 5.98
CA LYS A 76 4.37 -4.70 6.57
C LYS A 76 5.12 -6.01 6.87
N ARG A 77 4.43 -6.98 7.46
CA ARG A 77 5.02 -8.30 7.76
C ARG A 77 5.44 -9.03 6.49
N TYR A 78 4.60 -9.03 5.45
CA TYR A 78 4.92 -9.70 4.19
C TYR A 78 5.99 -8.97 3.39
N SER A 79 6.05 -7.64 3.44
CA SER A 79 7.13 -6.89 2.79
C SER A 79 8.47 -7.15 3.47
N GLU A 80 8.52 -7.20 4.80
CA GLU A 80 9.72 -7.58 5.54
C GLU A 80 10.17 -9.02 5.26
N GLU A 81 9.22 -9.94 5.19
CA GLU A 81 9.51 -11.34 4.86
C GLU A 81 9.99 -11.51 3.42
N TYR A 82 9.34 -10.86 2.46
CA TYR A 82 9.79 -10.82 1.07
C TYR A 82 11.21 -10.25 0.97
N LEU A 83 11.50 -9.18 1.71
CA LEU A 83 12.83 -8.57 1.75
C LEU A 83 13.87 -9.53 2.30
N ASN A 84 13.55 -10.29 3.36
CA ASN A 84 14.44 -11.32 3.89
C ASN A 84 14.76 -12.37 2.81
N GLN A 85 13.75 -12.86 2.11
CA GLN A 85 13.94 -13.86 1.06
C GLN A 85 14.75 -13.32 -0.12
N PHE A 86 14.50 -12.07 -0.52
CA PHE A 86 15.25 -11.43 -1.60
C PHE A 86 16.72 -11.15 -1.20
N TYR A 87 16.96 -10.77 0.06
CA TYR A 87 18.31 -10.63 0.61
C TYR A 87 19.08 -11.95 0.57
N LEU A 88 18.44 -13.05 0.98
CA LEU A 88 19.04 -14.40 0.91
C LEU A 88 19.36 -14.78 -0.54
N LEU A 89 18.46 -14.50 -1.49
CA LEU A 89 18.71 -14.72 -2.91
C LEU A 89 19.95 -13.96 -3.40
N ILE A 90 20.08 -12.67 -3.07
CA ILE A 90 21.26 -11.87 -3.47
C ILE A 90 22.55 -12.49 -2.92
N ASN A 91 22.56 -12.91 -1.66
CA ASN A 91 23.75 -13.53 -1.06
C ASN A 91 24.13 -14.83 -1.77
N GLN A 92 23.14 -15.69 -2.05
CA GLN A 92 23.36 -16.94 -2.78
C GLN A 92 23.82 -16.69 -4.22
N ALA A 93 23.21 -15.73 -4.90
CA ALA A 93 23.62 -15.31 -6.24
C ALA A 93 25.07 -14.84 -6.26
N GLN A 94 25.47 -14.05 -5.26
CA GLN A 94 26.81 -13.48 -5.17
C GLN A 94 27.87 -14.58 -5.00
N LEU A 95 27.57 -15.61 -4.19
CA LEU A 95 28.44 -16.78 -4.03
C LEU A 95 28.53 -17.59 -5.34
N ALA A 96 27.39 -17.87 -5.98
CA ALA A 96 27.35 -18.60 -7.25
C ALA A 96 28.13 -17.87 -8.35
N TYR A 97 27.94 -16.56 -8.45
CA TYR A 97 28.66 -15.70 -9.38
C TYR A 97 30.17 -15.75 -9.15
N GLN A 98 30.61 -15.63 -7.91
CA GLN A 98 32.04 -15.68 -7.57
C GLN A 98 32.68 -17.01 -8.01
N ARG A 99 32.01 -18.15 -7.74
CA ARG A 99 32.51 -19.46 -8.18
C ARG A 99 32.58 -19.57 -9.69
N GLN A 100 31.64 -18.98 -10.42
CA GLN A 100 31.62 -19.02 -11.87
C GLN A 100 32.75 -18.18 -12.49
N CYS A 101 33.09 -17.05 -11.87
CA CYS A 101 34.29 -16.28 -12.21
C CYS A 101 35.58 -17.07 -11.94
N GLU A 102 35.66 -17.80 -10.82
CA GLU A 102 36.82 -18.62 -10.47
C GLU A 102 36.97 -19.85 -11.39
N ALA A 103 35.87 -20.48 -11.79
CA ALA A 103 35.86 -21.67 -12.62
C ALA A 103 36.09 -21.38 -14.11
N ASN A 104 35.74 -20.18 -14.58
CA ASN A 104 35.78 -19.85 -16.01
C ASN A 104 36.43 -18.48 -16.25
N ASN A 105 37.72 -18.47 -16.59
CA ASN A 105 38.52 -17.27 -16.85
C ASN A 105 37.97 -16.38 -18.00
N GLY A 106 37.02 -16.87 -18.81
CA GLY A 106 36.35 -16.11 -19.87
C GLY A 106 34.98 -15.53 -19.48
N PHE A 107 34.55 -15.67 -18.23
CA PHE A 107 33.24 -15.19 -17.78
C PHE A 107 33.23 -13.65 -17.66
N ASN A 108 32.64 -12.98 -18.66
CA ASN A 108 32.59 -11.51 -18.77
C ASN A 108 31.17 -10.95 -18.59
N GLN A 109 30.36 -11.59 -17.76
CA GLN A 109 28.98 -11.17 -17.52
C GLN A 109 28.89 -10.38 -16.21
N ASP A 110 28.26 -9.20 -16.23
CA ASP A 110 28.03 -8.43 -15.00
C ASP A 110 27.09 -9.17 -14.03
N PHE A 111 27.32 -9.03 -12.72
CA PHE A 111 26.49 -9.64 -11.67
C PHE A 111 24.98 -9.36 -11.84
N TYR A 112 24.60 -8.16 -12.29
CA TYR A 112 23.20 -7.85 -12.58
C TYR A 112 22.63 -8.72 -13.71
N GLN A 113 23.37 -8.89 -14.80
CA GLN A 113 22.92 -9.70 -15.93
C GLN A 113 22.84 -11.17 -15.53
N PHE A 114 23.79 -11.65 -14.73
CA PHE A 114 23.75 -12.98 -14.16
C PHE A 114 22.49 -13.19 -13.32
N LEU A 115 22.22 -12.30 -12.34
CA LEU A 115 21.05 -12.38 -11.47
C LEU A 115 19.72 -12.24 -12.24
N ARG A 116 19.69 -11.37 -13.26
CA ARG A 116 18.51 -11.19 -14.12
C ARG A 116 18.24 -12.42 -14.98
N ASN A 117 19.27 -12.98 -15.60
CA ASN A 117 19.11 -14.20 -16.40
C ASN A 117 18.67 -15.36 -15.53
N TRP A 118 19.24 -15.48 -14.32
CA TRP A 118 18.84 -16.50 -13.36
C TRP A 118 17.36 -16.37 -12.99
N LEU A 119 16.89 -15.17 -12.63
CA LEU A 119 15.47 -14.92 -12.36
C LEU A 119 14.56 -15.22 -13.57
N ASN A 120 14.98 -14.82 -14.77
CA ASN A 120 14.20 -15.01 -16.00
C ASN A 120 14.11 -16.48 -16.42
N GLU A 121 15.19 -17.25 -16.30
CA GLU A 121 15.21 -18.68 -16.61
C GLU A 121 14.26 -19.45 -15.71
N THR A 122 14.18 -19.09 -14.44
CA THR A 122 13.24 -19.70 -13.52
C THR A 122 11.80 -19.24 -13.77
N GLU A 123 11.59 -17.99 -14.17
CA GLU A 123 10.27 -17.47 -14.47
C GLU A 123 9.68 -17.99 -15.77
N LEU A 124 10.49 -18.37 -16.75
CA LEU A 124 10.02 -19.01 -17.98
C LEU A 124 9.27 -20.33 -17.69
N ASN A 125 9.56 -20.97 -16.54
CA ASN A 125 8.91 -22.19 -16.07
C ASN A 125 7.64 -21.91 -15.23
N SER A 126 7.43 -20.65 -14.83
CA SER A 126 6.29 -20.19 -14.03
C SER A 126 5.35 -19.39 -14.93
N ALA A 127 4.22 -19.98 -15.31
CA ALA A 127 3.21 -19.42 -16.23
C ALA A 127 2.48 -18.14 -15.72
N GLN A 128 3.10 -17.33 -14.87
CA GLN A 128 2.48 -16.20 -14.20
C GLN A 128 3.08 -14.87 -14.67
N ASP A 129 2.30 -14.16 -15.48
CA ASP A 129 2.50 -12.76 -15.87
C ASP A 129 2.48 -11.84 -14.63
N PHE A 130 3.60 -11.74 -13.93
CA PHE A 130 4.11 -10.55 -13.25
C PHE A 130 5.27 -10.95 -12.33
N SER A 131 6.47 -10.86 -12.87
CA SER A 131 7.68 -10.97 -12.07
C SER A 131 7.90 -9.72 -11.22
N LEU A 132 7.30 -9.69 -10.04
CA LEU A 132 7.60 -8.64 -9.07
C LEU A 132 9.11 -8.62 -8.73
N ASN A 133 9.76 -9.78 -8.76
CA ASN A 133 11.21 -9.93 -8.53
C ASN A 133 12.06 -9.20 -9.58
N VAL A 134 11.82 -9.42 -10.89
CA VAL A 134 12.58 -8.80 -11.97
C VAL A 134 12.29 -7.30 -12.05
N GLN A 135 11.04 -6.89 -11.82
CA GLN A 135 10.68 -5.47 -11.75
C GLN A 135 11.37 -4.77 -10.57
N PHE A 136 11.40 -5.42 -9.40
CA PHE A 136 12.11 -4.89 -8.24
C PHE A 136 13.62 -4.82 -8.50
N LEU A 137 14.21 -5.85 -9.11
CA LEU A 137 15.62 -5.86 -9.48
C LEU A 137 15.95 -4.74 -10.49
N ALA A 138 15.09 -4.51 -11.49
CA ALA A 138 15.24 -3.40 -12.42
C ALA A 138 15.12 -2.03 -11.73
N CYS A 139 14.26 -1.92 -10.72
CA CYS A 139 14.15 -0.71 -9.90
C CYS A 139 15.45 -0.45 -9.11
N LEU A 140 16.02 -1.49 -8.50
CA LEU A 140 17.29 -1.39 -7.76
C LEU A 140 18.45 -0.94 -8.65
N THR A 141 18.54 -1.44 -9.88
CA THR A 141 19.64 -1.10 -10.79
C THR A 141 19.49 0.22 -11.51
N ARG A 142 18.29 0.79 -11.53
CA ARG A 142 18.05 2.15 -12.02
C ARG A 142 18.91 3.17 -11.26
N ASN A 143 19.10 2.95 -9.96
CA ASN A 143 20.01 3.74 -9.14
C ASN A 143 21.33 2.99 -8.90
N LYS A 144 22.31 3.22 -9.78
CA LYS A 144 23.64 2.57 -9.71
C LYS A 144 24.30 2.72 -8.34
N GLN A 145 24.17 3.86 -7.68
CA GLN A 145 24.78 4.10 -6.36
C GLN A 145 24.11 3.27 -5.27
N GLN A 146 22.78 3.16 -5.27
CA GLN A 146 22.06 2.30 -4.34
C GLN A 146 22.37 0.82 -4.59
N TRP A 147 22.43 0.40 -5.85
CA TRP A 147 22.82 -0.98 -6.19
C TRP A 147 24.22 -1.33 -5.69
N LEU A 148 25.21 -0.48 -5.95
CA LEU A 148 26.57 -0.67 -5.44
C LEU A 148 26.60 -0.70 -3.91
N ARG A 149 25.84 0.17 -3.24
CA ARG A 149 25.72 0.18 -1.77
C ARG A 149 25.13 -1.14 -1.24
N VAL A 150 24.13 -1.70 -1.91
CA VAL A 150 23.56 -3.00 -1.53
C VAL A 150 24.60 -4.12 -1.70
N LEU A 151 25.40 -4.08 -2.77
CA LEU A 151 26.44 -5.08 -3.02
C LEU A 151 27.61 -5.00 -2.04
N THR A 152 27.99 -3.81 -1.59
CA THR A 152 29.15 -3.62 -0.69
C THR A 152 28.83 -3.88 0.78
N LEU A 153 27.61 -3.58 1.23
CA LEU A 153 27.21 -3.82 2.61
C LEU A 153 27.01 -5.32 2.87
N GLN A 154 27.14 -5.75 4.13
CA GLN A 154 26.86 -7.12 4.57
C GLN A 154 25.88 -7.13 5.75
N GLY A 155 25.23 -8.27 5.99
CA GLY A 155 24.35 -8.49 7.14
C GLY A 155 23.16 -7.52 7.21
N ASP A 156 22.88 -7.03 8.41
CA ASP A 156 21.74 -6.15 8.68
C ASP A 156 21.84 -4.79 7.97
N ALA A 157 23.05 -4.31 7.70
CA ALA A 157 23.25 -3.06 6.96
C ALA A 157 22.75 -3.17 5.51
N ARG A 158 23.01 -4.31 4.84
CA ARG A 158 22.50 -4.59 3.49
C ARG A 158 20.97 -4.70 3.51
N LYS A 159 20.42 -5.41 4.50
CA LYS A 159 18.97 -5.56 4.69
C LYS A 159 18.27 -4.21 4.87
N SER A 160 18.86 -3.32 5.67
CA SER A 160 18.37 -1.94 5.85
C SER A 160 18.44 -1.14 4.54
N ALA A 161 19.55 -1.25 3.79
CA ALA A 161 19.73 -0.58 2.50
C ALA A 161 18.77 -1.06 1.40
N LEU A 162 18.29 -2.31 1.47
CA LEU A 162 17.25 -2.85 0.57
C LEU A 162 15.83 -2.38 0.93
N ARG A 163 15.61 -1.94 2.17
CA ARG A 163 14.28 -1.64 2.70
C ARG A 163 13.66 -0.41 2.08
N GLU A 164 14.45 0.65 1.96
CA GLU A 164 13.99 1.92 1.37
C GLU A 164 13.64 1.77 -0.12
N PRO A 165 14.50 1.19 -0.99
CA PRO A 165 14.15 0.92 -2.38
C PRO A 165 12.93 0.00 -2.54
N LEU A 166 12.74 -0.96 -1.63
CA LEU A 166 11.56 -1.83 -1.67
C LEU A 166 10.28 -1.05 -1.40
N TYR A 167 10.27 -0.18 -0.38
CA TYR A 167 9.09 0.64 -0.10
C TYR A 167 8.80 1.63 -1.23
N GLU A 168 9.84 2.22 -1.81
CA GLU A 168 9.72 3.10 -2.97
C GLU A 168 9.13 2.34 -4.17
N PHE A 169 9.65 1.15 -4.47
CA PHE A 169 9.15 0.28 -5.53
C PHE A 169 7.69 -0.14 -5.30
N LEU A 170 7.33 -0.51 -4.06
CA LEU A 170 5.96 -0.89 -3.72
C LEU A 170 5.01 0.30 -3.83
N LEU A 171 5.47 1.50 -3.46
CA LEU A 171 4.70 2.73 -3.60
C LEU A 171 4.52 3.13 -5.07
N LEU A 172 5.57 2.98 -5.89
CA LEU A 172 5.49 3.18 -7.34
C LEU A 172 4.55 2.16 -8.00
N SER A 173 4.65 0.89 -7.60
CA SER A 173 3.80 -0.20 -8.08
C SER A 173 2.33 0.03 -7.71
N PHE A 174 2.08 0.63 -6.53
CA PHE A 174 0.73 1.00 -6.10
C PHE A 174 0.10 2.08 -6.97
N HIS A 175 0.90 3.03 -7.46
CA HIS A 175 0.42 4.12 -8.31
C HIS A 175 0.40 3.74 -9.80
N SER A 176 1.09 2.68 -10.20
CA SER A 176 1.11 2.26 -11.61
C SER A 176 -0.26 1.81 -12.10
N GLU A 177 -0.63 2.22 -13.32
CA GLU A 177 -1.89 1.87 -13.97
C GLU A 177 -1.98 0.39 -14.39
N HIS A 178 -0.86 -0.32 -14.36
CA HIS A 178 -0.78 -1.73 -14.78
C HIS A 178 -1.40 -2.72 -13.78
N VAL A 179 -1.73 -2.26 -12.57
CA VAL A 179 -2.46 -3.09 -11.63
C VAL A 179 -3.89 -3.25 -12.14
N LYS A 180 -4.35 -4.51 -12.34
CA LYS A 180 -5.75 -4.83 -12.65
C LYS A 180 -6.67 -4.16 -11.63
N GLY A 181 -7.13 -2.95 -11.97
CA GLY A 181 -8.11 -2.21 -11.21
C GLY A 181 -9.45 -2.94 -11.24
N SER A 182 -10.40 -2.42 -10.49
CA SER A 182 -11.77 -2.92 -10.58
C SER A 182 -12.28 -2.77 -12.04
N THR A 183 -12.96 -3.79 -12.56
CA THR A 183 -13.48 -3.74 -13.95
C THR A 183 -14.46 -2.57 -14.09
N ALA A 184 -14.63 -2.05 -15.30
CA ALA A 184 -15.59 -0.95 -15.54
C ALA A 184 -17.00 -1.30 -15.04
N GLU A 185 -17.40 -2.57 -15.16
CA GLU A 185 -18.66 -3.10 -14.63
C GLU A 185 -18.72 -3.04 -13.11
N GLN A 186 -17.69 -3.52 -12.40
CA GLN A 186 -17.64 -3.44 -10.93
C GLN A 186 -17.60 -2.00 -10.42
N LYS A 187 -16.88 -1.09 -11.12
CA LYS A 187 -16.87 0.34 -10.79
C LYS A 187 -18.27 0.95 -10.92
N ARG A 188 -18.99 0.62 -11.99
CA ARG A 188 -20.38 1.07 -12.21
C ARG A 188 -21.32 0.50 -11.16
N GLU A 189 -21.19 -0.78 -10.82
CA GLU A 189 -22.01 -1.43 -9.79
C GLU A 189 -21.82 -0.77 -8.42
N ILE A 190 -20.56 -0.60 -7.99
CA ILE A 190 -20.25 0.06 -6.71
C ILE A 190 -20.73 1.51 -6.71
N ALA A 191 -20.48 2.25 -7.80
CA ALA A 191 -20.95 3.62 -7.94
C ALA A 191 -22.47 3.70 -7.84
N PHE A 192 -23.20 2.82 -8.52
CA PHE A 192 -24.66 2.79 -8.52
C PHE A 192 -25.23 2.47 -7.13
N ILE A 193 -24.71 1.44 -6.46
CA ILE A 193 -25.16 1.05 -5.12
C ILE A 193 -24.95 2.19 -4.12
N VAL A 194 -23.75 2.80 -4.12
CA VAL A 194 -23.45 3.90 -3.19
C VAL A 194 -24.23 5.16 -3.54
N PHE A 195 -24.39 5.46 -4.84
CA PHE A 195 -25.22 6.57 -5.30
C PHE A 195 -26.66 6.39 -4.83
N ALA A 196 -27.28 5.25 -5.11
CA ALA A 196 -28.67 4.97 -4.75
C ALA A 196 -28.87 5.02 -3.23
N GLY A 197 -27.95 4.46 -2.46
CA GLY A 197 -27.99 4.52 -0.99
C GLY A 197 -27.89 5.96 -0.48
N ALA A 198 -26.89 6.72 -0.94
CA ALA A 198 -26.67 8.11 -0.51
C ALA A 198 -27.82 9.03 -0.92
N PHE A 199 -28.27 8.92 -2.17
CA PHE A 199 -29.42 9.65 -2.69
C PHE A 199 -30.68 9.33 -1.90
N GLY A 200 -31.02 8.05 -1.74
CA GLY A 200 -32.21 7.60 -1.02
C GLY A 200 -32.22 8.03 0.44
N SER A 201 -31.06 8.04 1.09
CA SER A 201 -30.92 8.47 2.48
C SER A 201 -31.14 9.97 2.63
N VAL A 202 -30.51 10.79 1.78
CA VAL A 202 -30.66 12.25 1.83
C VAL A 202 -32.07 12.66 1.39
N ALA A 203 -32.55 12.15 0.25
CA ALA A 203 -33.88 12.46 -0.26
C ALA A 203 -34.98 12.01 0.71
N GLY A 204 -34.89 10.78 1.25
CA GLY A 204 -35.86 10.23 2.19
C GLY A 204 -35.86 10.96 3.55
N PHE A 205 -34.68 11.32 4.07
CA PHE A 205 -34.58 12.13 5.29
C PHE A 205 -35.17 13.52 5.07
N SER A 206 -34.82 14.19 3.97
CA SER A 206 -35.30 15.51 3.66
C SER A 206 -36.80 15.55 3.34
N SER A 207 -37.37 14.51 2.71
CA SER A 207 -38.82 14.41 2.48
C SER A 207 -39.58 14.21 3.79
N GLY A 208 -39.08 13.35 4.68
CA GLY A 208 -39.65 13.15 6.01
C GLY A 208 -39.62 14.43 6.85
N PHE A 209 -38.46 15.11 6.87
CA PHE A 209 -38.29 16.37 7.60
C PHE A 209 -39.15 17.50 7.02
N SER A 210 -39.25 17.61 5.70
CA SER A 210 -40.13 18.58 5.05
C SER A 210 -41.61 18.31 5.35
N GLY A 211 -42.01 17.03 5.43
CA GLY A 211 -43.35 16.63 5.86
C GLY A 211 -43.67 17.07 7.30
N LEU A 212 -42.69 16.94 8.21
CA LEU A 212 -42.81 17.42 9.58
C LEU A 212 -42.93 18.95 9.66
N LEU A 213 -42.11 19.69 8.91
CA LEU A 213 -42.20 21.15 8.87
C LEU A 213 -43.51 21.64 8.24
N SER A 214 -44.00 20.92 7.22
CA SER A 214 -45.30 21.19 6.60
C SER A 214 -46.45 20.94 7.58
N SER A 215 -46.40 19.86 8.37
CA SER A 215 -47.46 19.56 9.35
C SER A 215 -47.47 20.54 10.53
N MET A 216 -46.34 21.18 10.84
CA MET A 216 -46.25 22.30 11.79
C MET A 216 -46.83 23.61 11.26
N GLY A 217 -47.25 23.68 9.99
CA GLY A 217 -47.75 24.90 9.36
C GLY A 217 -46.66 25.95 9.06
N LEU A 218 -45.37 25.59 9.20
CA LEU A 218 -44.25 26.48 8.88
C LEU A 218 -44.13 26.75 7.37
N PHE A 219 -44.68 25.86 6.54
CA PHE A 219 -44.79 26.02 5.10
C PHE A 219 -46.26 26.13 4.68
N ALA A 220 -46.97 27.16 5.13
CA ALA A 220 -48.38 27.40 4.75
C ALA A 220 -48.57 27.91 3.30
N GLY A 221 -47.50 28.12 2.54
CA GLY A 221 -47.54 28.63 1.17
C GLY A 221 -47.26 27.55 0.12
N PHE A 222 -48.24 27.27 -0.76
CA PHE A 222 -48.11 26.32 -1.87
C PHE A 222 -46.93 26.61 -2.84
N GLY A 223 -46.36 27.82 -2.82
CA GLY A 223 -45.28 28.24 -3.72
C GLY A 223 -43.86 27.78 -3.33
N SER A 224 -43.60 27.46 -2.05
CA SER A 224 -42.24 27.08 -1.61
C SER A 224 -41.93 25.60 -1.83
N PHE A 225 -42.94 24.74 -1.97
CA PHE A 225 -42.76 23.28 -2.09
C PHE A 225 -41.97 22.84 -3.32
N PRO A 226 -42.23 23.36 -4.54
CA PRO A 226 -41.48 22.95 -5.73
C PRO A 226 -40.02 23.38 -5.67
N VAL A 227 -39.75 24.60 -5.18
CA VAL A 227 -38.39 25.15 -5.07
C VAL A 227 -37.58 24.42 -4.01
N LEU A 228 -38.18 24.15 -2.84
CA LEU A 228 -37.55 23.41 -1.76
C LEU A 228 -37.29 21.95 -2.17
N GLY A 229 -38.24 21.32 -2.86
CA GLY A 229 -38.09 19.98 -3.42
C GLY A 229 -36.96 19.89 -4.44
N LEU A 230 -36.85 20.86 -5.35
CA LEU A 230 -35.73 20.93 -6.31
C LEU A 230 -34.39 21.17 -5.62
N GLY A 231 -34.34 22.02 -4.58
CA GLY A 231 -33.13 22.24 -3.78
C GLY A 231 -32.65 20.97 -3.08
N ILE A 232 -33.58 20.24 -2.44
CA ILE A 232 -33.30 18.95 -1.81
C ILE A 232 -32.81 17.92 -2.84
N LEU A 233 -33.47 17.85 -3.99
CA LEU A 233 -33.10 16.93 -5.07
C LEU A 233 -31.67 17.22 -5.58
N ALA A 234 -31.36 18.48 -5.86
CA ALA A 234 -30.04 18.90 -6.32
C ALA A 234 -28.95 18.58 -5.29
N LEU A 235 -29.22 18.84 -4.00
CA LEU A 235 -28.30 18.52 -2.91
C LEU A 235 -28.11 17.01 -2.76
N ALA A 236 -29.19 16.22 -2.82
CA ALA A 236 -29.14 14.76 -2.75
C ALA A 236 -28.32 14.17 -3.91
N VAL A 237 -28.53 14.64 -5.14
CA VAL A 237 -27.76 14.22 -6.31
C VAL A 237 -26.29 14.59 -6.17
N GLY A 238 -25.97 15.81 -5.72
CA GLY A 238 -24.59 16.26 -5.52
C GLY A 238 -23.84 15.42 -4.49
N LEU A 239 -24.47 15.15 -3.33
CA LEU A 239 -23.88 14.29 -2.29
C LEU A 239 -23.75 12.85 -2.74
N ALA A 240 -24.75 12.31 -3.44
CA ALA A 240 -24.71 10.95 -3.96
C ALA A 240 -23.62 10.77 -5.03
N TRP A 241 -23.44 11.76 -5.91
CA TRP A 241 -22.37 11.76 -6.89
C TRP A 241 -20.99 11.80 -6.23
N PHE A 242 -20.81 12.67 -5.24
CA PHE A 242 -19.56 12.75 -4.47
C PHE A 242 -19.27 11.44 -3.73
N ALA A 243 -20.28 10.85 -3.09
CA ALA A 243 -20.18 9.57 -2.39
C ALA A 243 -19.76 8.43 -3.34
N ALA A 244 -20.42 8.33 -4.49
CA ALA A 244 -20.13 7.32 -5.50
C ALA A 244 -18.71 7.46 -6.06
N SER A 245 -18.29 8.68 -6.37
CA SER A 245 -16.93 8.97 -6.86
C SER A 245 -15.88 8.52 -5.86
N GLN A 246 -16.07 8.86 -4.57
CA GLN A 246 -15.20 8.42 -3.50
C GLN A 246 -15.20 6.89 -3.37
N ALA A 247 -16.37 6.24 -3.37
CA ALA A 247 -16.45 4.79 -3.23
C ALA A 247 -15.73 4.02 -4.35
N VAL A 248 -15.77 4.52 -5.59
CA VAL A 248 -15.03 3.95 -6.71
C VAL A 248 -13.53 4.07 -6.48
N GLU A 249 -13.04 5.27 -6.11
CA GLU A 249 -11.61 5.49 -5.83
C GLU A 249 -11.13 4.59 -4.68
N LEU A 250 -11.93 4.47 -3.63
CA LEU A 250 -11.68 3.63 -2.47
C LEU A 250 -11.63 2.15 -2.82
N SER A 251 -12.54 1.68 -3.66
CA SER A 251 -12.56 0.30 -4.16
C SER A 251 -11.33 0.00 -5.02
N ASP A 252 -10.92 0.95 -5.87
CA ASP A 252 -9.73 0.81 -6.70
C ASP A 252 -8.47 0.73 -5.84
N GLN A 253 -8.31 1.62 -4.86
CA GLN A 253 -7.22 1.56 -3.87
C GLN A 253 -7.19 0.22 -3.12
N HIS A 254 -8.33 -0.28 -2.64
CA HIS A 254 -8.40 -1.55 -1.92
C HIS A 254 -8.04 -2.73 -2.84
N SER A 255 -8.50 -2.71 -4.09
CA SER A 255 -8.18 -3.74 -5.09
C SER A 255 -6.68 -3.74 -5.40
N LYS A 256 -6.06 -2.56 -5.55
CA LYS A 256 -4.62 -2.41 -5.73
C LYS A 256 -3.83 -2.92 -4.52
N LYS A 257 -4.21 -2.55 -3.29
CA LYS A 257 -3.57 -3.08 -2.07
C LYS A 257 -3.66 -4.61 -2.01
N LYS A 258 -4.83 -5.18 -2.34
CA LYS A 258 -5.07 -6.63 -2.34
C LYS A 258 -4.25 -7.34 -3.43
N TRP A 259 -4.12 -6.74 -4.60
CA TRP A 259 -3.29 -7.26 -5.68
C TRP A 259 -1.80 -7.25 -5.31
N LEU A 260 -1.28 -6.13 -4.79
CA LEU A 260 0.11 -6.05 -4.31
C LEU A 260 0.38 -7.08 -3.23
N TYR A 261 -0.53 -7.21 -2.26
CA TYR A 261 -0.45 -8.22 -1.22
C TYR A 261 -0.33 -9.64 -1.81
N LYS A 262 -1.19 -9.97 -2.78
CA LYS A 262 -1.17 -11.28 -3.45
C LYS A 262 0.14 -11.48 -4.23
N SER A 263 0.59 -10.44 -4.94
CA SER A 263 1.81 -10.47 -5.73
C SER A 263 3.05 -10.66 -4.85
N LEU A 264 3.20 -9.90 -3.76
CA LEU A 264 4.25 -10.08 -2.75
C LEU A 264 4.27 -11.51 -2.18
N LYS A 265 3.09 -12.04 -1.83
CA LYS A 265 2.97 -13.40 -1.29
C LYS A 265 3.42 -14.45 -2.32
N THR A 266 2.98 -14.34 -3.56
CA THR A 266 3.37 -15.24 -4.64
C THR A 266 4.86 -15.13 -4.95
N SER A 267 5.39 -13.90 -5.04
CA SER A 267 6.81 -13.63 -5.28
C SER A 267 7.69 -14.24 -4.19
N ARG A 268 7.27 -14.13 -2.92
CA ARG A 268 7.94 -14.79 -1.80
C ARG A 268 7.96 -16.31 -1.96
N GLN A 269 6.82 -16.93 -2.27
CA GLN A 269 6.77 -18.39 -2.47
C GLN A 269 7.66 -18.84 -3.63
N HIS A 270 7.76 -18.01 -4.67
CA HIS A 270 8.68 -18.24 -5.79
C HIS A 270 10.15 -18.14 -5.35
N LEU A 271 10.49 -17.14 -4.52
CA LEU A 271 11.85 -17.02 -3.96
C LEU A 271 12.19 -18.18 -3.02
N GLU A 272 11.26 -18.63 -2.19
CA GLU A 272 11.48 -19.79 -1.31
C GLU A 272 11.67 -21.08 -2.12
N THR A 273 10.92 -21.28 -3.19
CA THR A 273 11.09 -22.47 -4.06
C THR A 273 12.43 -22.44 -4.79
N LEU A 274 12.84 -21.28 -5.28
CA LEU A 274 14.17 -21.04 -5.88
C LEU A 274 15.33 -21.42 -4.94
N GLN A 275 15.24 -21.01 -3.68
CA GLN A 275 16.28 -21.31 -2.70
C GLN A 275 16.38 -22.81 -2.37
N ASN A 276 15.29 -23.56 -2.54
CA ASN A 276 15.22 -24.99 -2.25
C ASN A 276 15.52 -25.88 -3.46
N GLU A 277 15.85 -25.29 -4.63
CA GLU A 277 16.23 -26.04 -5.82
C GLU A 277 17.59 -26.75 -5.58
N PRO A 278 17.78 -28.02 -6.02
CA PRO A 278 18.91 -28.88 -5.62
C PRO A 278 20.30 -28.37 -5.97
N LEU A 279 20.41 -27.37 -6.85
CA LEU A 279 21.67 -26.63 -7.08
C LEU A 279 22.19 -25.96 -5.80
N PHE A 280 21.32 -25.74 -4.80
CA PHE A 280 21.61 -25.07 -3.53
C PHE A 280 21.43 -25.94 -2.27
N SER A 281 20.57 -26.98 -2.29
CA SER A 281 20.40 -27.88 -1.11
C SER A 281 21.67 -28.66 -0.75
N ALA A 282 22.58 -28.90 -1.70
CA ALA A 282 23.89 -29.47 -1.43
C ALA A 282 24.81 -28.53 -0.64
N GLU A 283 24.52 -27.22 -0.58
CA GLU A 283 25.38 -26.20 0.01
C GLU A 283 24.95 -25.75 1.40
N GLN A 284 23.64 -25.69 1.68
CA GLN A 284 23.13 -25.40 3.02
C GLN A 284 23.61 -26.46 4.03
N SER A 285 23.64 -27.73 3.60
CA SER A 285 24.23 -28.84 4.35
C SER A 285 25.73 -28.63 4.65
N LYS A 286 26.52 -28.02 3.75
CA LYS A 286 27.96 -27.76 3.99
C LYS A 286 28.20 -26.54 4.88
N SER A 287 27.39 -25.50 4.74
CA SER A 287 27.51 -24.28 5.57
C SER A 287 27.15 -24.56 7.03
N GLU A 288 26.10 -25.34 7.29
CA GLU A 288 25.64 -25.63 8.65
C GLU A 288 26.60 -26.57 9.40
N ILE A 289 27.34 -27.42 8.66
CA ILE A 289 28.44 -28.25 9.17
C ILE A 289 29.67 -27.38 9.53
N ASN A 290 30.02 -26.38 8.72
CA ASN A 290 31.18 -25.52 8.99
C ASN A 290 30.95 -24.45 10.09
N THR A 291 29.71 -24.01 10.32
CA THR A 291 29.42 -23.04 11.42
C THR A 291 29.44 -23.65 12.81
N LYS A 292 29.49 -24.98 12.96
CA LYS A 292 29.68 -25.63 14.27
C LYS A 292 31.14 -25.79 14.68
N ASP A 293 32.09 -25.60 13.77
CA ASP A 293 33.53 -25.79 14.02
C ASP A 293 34.37 -24.51 13.86
N ALA A 294 33.75 -23.35 13.64
CA ALA A 294 34.45 -22.08 13.41
C ALA A 294 34.54 -21.17 14.65
N ASP A 295 34.84 -21.73 15.82
CA ASP A 295 35.37 -21.00 16.97
C ASP A 295 36.88 -21.31 17.09
N HIS A 296 37.70 -20.81 16.17
CA HIS A 296 39.14 -20.51 16.32
C HIS A 296 39.78 -20.34 14.94
N TYR A 297 39.90 -19.12 14.43
CA TYR A 297 41.10 -18.69 13.68
C TYR A 297 41.24 -17.16 13.78
N PRO A 298 42.46 -16.63 13.99
CA PRO A 298 42.72 -15.21 14.17
C PRO A 298 42.85 -14.48 12.82
N PRO A 299 42.75 -13.14 12.79
CA PRO A 299 42.94 -12.36 11.58
C PRO A 299 44.43 -12.17 11.31
N LEU A 300 44.89 -12.53 10.11
CA LEU A 300 46.12 -12.05 9.47
C LEU A 300 45.75 -11.83 7.99
N ILE A 301 46.16 -10.76 7.32
CA ILE A 301 47.57 -10.42 7.05
C ILE A 301 47.78 -8.89 7.03
N HIS A 302 48.79 -8.46 7.78
CA HIS A 302 49.54 -7.21 7.66
C HIS A 302 50.38 -7.20 6.37
N ASN A 303 50.42 -6.06 5.67
CA ASN A 303 51.43 -5.77 4.66
C ASN A 303 52.58 -4.94 5.26
N THR A 304 53.76 -5.56 5.38
CA THR A 304 55.11 -4.97 5.38
C THR A 304 55.93 -5.89 4.46
N ALA A 305 56.88 -5.48 3.62
CA ALA A 305 57.78 -4.34 3.60
C ALA A 305 58.32 -4.14 2.17
N ASN A 306 58.98 -3.01 1.90
CA ASN A 306 60.32 -3.04 1.34
C ASN A 306 61.06 -1.71 1.53
N LYS A 307 62.27 -1.83 2.11
CA LYS A 307 63.32 -0.82 2.30
C LYS A 307 64.30 -0.96 1.11
N PRO A 308 64.99 0.11 0.71
CA PRO A 308 66.45 0.01 0.69
C PRO A 308 67.15 1.23 1.29
N GLU A 309 68.37 1.01 1.74
CA GLU A 309 69.28 1.96 2.41
C GLU A 309 70.15 2.78 1.45
N SER A 310 70.79 3.81 2.05
CA SER A 310 71.95 4.61 1.58
C SER A 310 71.57 5.88 0.79
N SER A 311 72.03 7.10 1.08
CA SER A 311 73.15 7.63 1.89
C SER A 311 72.92 9.14 2.17
N ALA A 312 73.62 9.68 3.17
CA ALA A 312 73.71 11.11 3.59
C ALA A 312 73.96 12.10 2.43
N THR A 313 73.68 13.42 2.50
CA THR A 313 74.31 14.41 3.40
C THR A 313 73.69 15.82 3.17
N CYS A 314 73.67 16.65 4.22
CA CYS A 314 73.78 18.13 4.29
C CYS A 314 72.86 19.07 3.49
N GLY A 315 72.28 20.04 4.22
CA GLY A 315 72.41 21.46 3.83
C GLY A 315 71.15 22.33 3.82
N GLN A 316 71.06 23.22 4.82
CA GLN A 316 70.56 24.61 4.72
C GLN A 316 69.05 24.89 4.47
N ALA A 317 68.39 25.36 5.54
CA ALA A 317 67.54 26.56 5.48
C ALA A 317 68.43 27.79 5.20
N PRO A 318 67.96 28.94 4.63
CA PRO A 318 66.75 29.65 5.08
C PRO A 318 65.96 30.41 3.97
N GLY A 319 64.83 31.03 4.37
CA GLY A 319 64.44 32.34 3.83
C GLY A 319 63.04 32.48 3.22
N PHE A 320 62.16 33.15 3.98
CA PHE A 320 61.28 34.26 3.56
C PHE A 320 61.02 34.45 2.04
N ASN A 321 59.76 34.57 1.61
CA ASN A 321 59.10 35.88 1.52
C ASN A 321 57.60 35.83 1.13
N THR A 322 56.95 36.93 1.50
CA THR A 322 55.56 37.41 1.36
C THR A 322 54.98 37.56 -0.06
N GLY A 323 53.64 37.63 -0.15
CA GLY A 323 52.90 38.39 -1.18
C GLY A 323 51.59 37.71 -1.64
N HIS A 324 50.44 38.00 -1.03
CA HIS A 324 49.41 38.97 -1.49
C HIS A 324 48.93 38.81 -2.95
N GLY A 325 47.61 38.67 -3.13
CA GLY A 325 46.95 38.91 -4.42
C GLY A 325 45.48 38.50 -4.44
N LEU A 326 44.61 39.43 -4.05
CA LEU A 326 43.16 39.40 -4.33
C LEU A 326 42.91 39.60 -5.83
N GLY A 327 41.86 38.94 -6.32
CA GLY A 327 41.18 39.17 -7.60
C GLY A 327 39.83 38.47 -7.57
#